data_AF-A0AAW3GLU6-F1
#
_entry.id   AF-A0AAW3GLU6-F1
#
_cell.length_a   1.000
_cell.length_b   1.000
_cell.length_c   1.000
_cell.angle_alpha   90.00
_cell.angle_beta   90.00
_cell.angle_gamma   90.00
#
_symmetry.space_group_name_H-M   'P 1'
#
loop_
_entity.id
_entity.type
_entity.pdbx_description
1 polymer ?
#
loop_
_entity_poly.entity_id
_entity_poly.type
_entity_poly.pdbx_seq_one_letter_code
_entity_poly.pdbx_strand_id
1 'polypeptide(L)'
;MMKNIVSQVIDKAVGQITDIFKMKLKTFIEERNKNAFWNNVVQEAIKATEGIDEEIGRYIFSRLSIVGLERQLFDENYDNIHRNFVLTLAVELCKFDKEKDFSISLGIAVVDKWLEKNKLPTDCDGYNVEELKRIISDREELYRNYFKLFEEKNGTDTIRIFYPKNGESWIRWEDNCSVDINVNLSKGLSYGFCREGFDYYKKICNNDYETLKCAYIENEKEILRFNGFSCNEDNTIIWIR
;
A
#
# COMPACT_ATOMS: atom_id res chain seq x y z
N MET A 1 -1.52 -50.96 31.45
CA MET A 1 -2.56 -50.11 30.84
C MET A 1 -2.22 -48.61 30.94
N MET A 2 -1.96 -48.07 32.14
CA MET A 2 -1.65 -46.64 32.35
C MET A 2 -0.40 -46.13 31.60
N LYS A 3 0.69 -46.91 31.54
CA LYS A 3 1.92 -46.53 30.80
C LYS A 3 1.70 -46.35 29.29
N ASN A 4 0.81 -47.14 28.66
CA ASN A 4 0.53 -47.01 27.22
C ASN A 4 -0.28 -45.75 26.90
N ILE A 5 -1.20 -45.35 27.79
CA ILE A 5 -2.03 -44.16 27.60
C ILE A 5 -1.16 -42.90 27.71
N VAL A 6 -0.24 -42.86 28.70
CA VAL A 6 0.68 -41.73 28.86
C VAL A 6 1.64 -41.59 27.67
N SER A 7 2.17 -42.71 27.14
CA SER A 7 3.00 -42.71 25.92
C SER A 7 2.25 -42.13 24.72
N GLN A 8 1.04 -42.63 24.45
CA GLN A 8 0.24 -42.19 23.31
C GLN A 8 -0.14 -40.70 23.37
N VAL A 9 -0.38 -40.16 24.57
CA VAL A 9 -0.66 -38.73 24.76
C VAL A 9 0.58 -37.87 24.51
N ILE A 10 1.76 -38.31 24.99
CA ILE A 10 3.03 -37.62 24.76
C ILE A 10 3.41 -37.66 23.27
N ASP A 11 3.30 -38.82 22.63
CA ASP A 11 3.62 -38.99 21.20
C ASP A 11 2.70 -38.14 20.31
N LYS A 12 1.42 -38.03 20.67
CA LYS A 12 0.45 -37.17 19.98
C LYS A 12 0.76 -35.68 20.19
N ALA A 13 1.12 -35.27 21.40
CA ALA A 13 1.50 -33.89 21.69
C ALA A 13 2.80 -33.49 20.97
N VAL A 14 3.80 -34.37 20.93
CA VAL A 14 5.06 -34.17 20.19
C VAL A 14 4.81 -34.13 18.69
N GLY A 15 3.92 -34.97 18.16
CA GLY A 15 3.48 -34.93 16.76
C GLY A 15 2.85 -33.58 16.40
N GLN A 16 1.89 -33.11 17.21
CA GLN A 16 1.23 -31.80 17.00
C GLN A 16 2.22 -30.64 17.04
N ILE A 17 3.16 -30.63 17.99
CA ILE A 17 4.21 -29.61 18.07
C ILE A 17 5.08 -29.65 16.81
N THR A 18 5.49 -30.84 16.39
CA THR A 18 6.32 -31.04 15.19
C THR A 18 5.61 -30.53 13.93
N ASP A 19 4.31 -30.80 13.80
CA ASP A 19 3.52 -30.35 12.66
C ASP A 19 3.32 -28.82 12.66
N ILE A 20 3.09 -28.20 13.83
CA ILE A 20 3.06 -26.74 13.97
C ILE A 20 4.41 -26.12 13.56
N PHE A 21 5.53 -26.69 14.02
CA PHE A 21 6.86 -26.19 13.65
C PHE A 21 7.15 -26.36 12.16
N LYS A 22 6.80 -27.50 11.56
CA LYS A 22 6.92 -27.72 10.12
C LYS A 22 6.10 -26.72 9.32
N MET A 23 4.87 -26.44 9.74
CA MET A 23 4.00 -25.45 9.09
C MET A 23 4.63 -24.06 9.17
N LYS A 24 5.05 -23.62 10.37
CA LYS A 24 5.73 -22.32 10.55
C LYS A 24 7.01 -22.20 9.72
N LEU A 25 7.82 -23.26 9.68
CA LEU A 25 9.06 -23.28 8.90
C LEU A 25 8.76 -23.20 7.40
N LYS A 26 7.74 -23.92 6.92
CA LYS A 26 7.30 -23.88 5.53
C LYS A 26 6.84 -22.47 5.15
N THR A 27 5.99 -21.85 5.96
CA THR A 27 5.54 -20.46 5.74
C THR A 27 6.72 -19.49 5.71
N PHE A 28 7.65 -19.60 6.66
CA PHE A 28 8.85 -18.75 6.68
C PHE A 28 9.73 -18.91 5.43
N ILE A 29 9.91 -20.14 4.95
CA ILE A 29 10.67 -20.40 3.72
C ILE A 29 9.96 -19.81 2.50
N GLU A 30 8.64 -19.96 2.43
CA GLU A 30 7.81 -19.39 1.35
C GLU A 30 7.91 -17.85 1.32
N GLU A 31 7.74 -17.19 2.46
CA GLU A 31 7.89 -15.73 2.59
C GLU A 31 9.30 -15.26 2.21
N ARG A 32 10.33 -15.95 2.69
CA ARG A 32 11.72 -15.64 2.33
C ARG A 32 11.97 -15.75 0.82
N ASN A 33 11.42 -16.78 0.19
CA ASN A 33 11.57 -16.99 -1.25
C ASN A 33 10.84 -15.90 -2.04
N LYS A 34 9.62 -15.51 -1.62
CA LYS A 34 8.89 -14.39 -2.22
C LYS A 34 9.68 -13.09 -2.14
N ASN A 35 10.23 -12.77 -0.96
CA ASN A 35 11.04 -11.56 -0.76
C ASN A 35 12.31 -11.57 -1.63
N ALA A 36 13.00 -12.72 -1.73
CA ALA A 36 14.19 -12.84 -2.57
C ALA A 36 13.86 -12.65 -4.06
N PHE A 37 12.74 -13.23 -4.51
CA PHE A 37 12.24 -13.07 -5.88
C PHE A 37 11.87 -11.61 -6.18
N TRP A 38 11.11 -10.97 -5.31
CA TRP A 38 10.74 -9.56 -5.45
C TRP A 38 11.96 -8.64 -5.51
N ASN A 39 12.91 -8.81 -4.59
CA ASN A 39 14.14 -8.04 -4.59
C ASN A 39 14.92 -8.21 -5.91
N ASN A 40 14.93 -9.40 -6.49
CA ASN A 40 15.57 -9.62 -7.79
C ASN A 40 14.86 -8.87 -8.93
N VAL A 41 13.52 -8.89 -8.97
CA VAL A 41 12.72 -8.09 -9.93
C VAL A 41 13.05 -6.61 -9.82
N VAL A 42 12.98 -6.07 -8.61
CA VAL A 42 13.22 -4.64 -8.33
C VAL A 42 14.63 -4.23 -8.73
N GLN A 43 15.65 -5.02 -8.38
CA GLN A 43 17.03 -4.72 -8.70
C GLN A 43 17.31 -4.74 -10.21
N GLU A 44 16.68 -5.64 -10.96
CA GLU A 44 16.80 -5.65 -12.42
C GLU A 44 16.13 -4.43 -13.05
N ALA A 45 14.95 -4.04 -12.56
CA ALA A 45 14.24 -2.85 -13.06
C ALA A 45 14.99 -1.55 -12.74
N ILE A 46 15.53 -1.40 -11.53
CA ILE A 46 16.34 -0.23 -11.14
C ILE A 46 17.60 -0.14 -12.00
N LYS A 47 18.32 -1.25 -12.21
CA LYS A 47 19.54 -1.26 -13.04
C LYS A 47 19.27 -0.86 -14.50
N ALA A 48 18.07 -1.14 -15.00
CA ALA A 48 17.64 -0.75 -16.34
C ALA A 48 17.16 0.71 -16.42
N THR A 49 16.94 1.38 -15.28
CA THR A 49 16.42 2.75 -15.20
C THR A 49 17.52 3.71 -14.76
N GLU A 50 18.15 4.39 -15.72
CA GLU A 50 19.14 5.43 -15.43
C GLU A 50 18.51 6.58 -14.63
N GLY A 51 19.14 7.02 -13.53
CA GLY A 51 18.68 8.17 -12.74
C GLY A 51 18.00 7.85 -11.40
N ILE A 52 17.72 6.57 -11.13
CA ILE A 52 17.35 6.05 -9.80
C ILE A 52 18.56 5.34 -9.20
N ASP A 53 19.11 5.89 -8.13
CA ASP A 53 20.16 5.22 -7.37
C ASP A 53 19.57 4.14 -6.44
N GLU A 54 20.46 3.29 -5.91
CA GLU A 54 20.06 2.17 -5.06
C GLU A 54 19.41 2.63 -3.74
N GLU A 55 19.76 3.81 -3.23
CA GLU A 55 19.21 4.35 -1.98
C GLU A 55 17.75 4.78 -2.17
N ILE A 56 17.47 5.54 -3.23
CA ILE A 56 16.11 5.95 -3.63
C ILE A 56 15.28 4.70 -3.91
N GLY A 57 15.81 3.75 -4.66
CA GLY A 57 15.14 2.47 -4.92
C GLY A 57 14.80 1.75 -3.61
N ARG A 58 15.77 1.56 -2.72
CA ARG A 58 15.54 0.89 -1.43
C ARG A 58 14.49 1.60 -0.59
N TYR A 59 14.49 2.94 -0.57
CA TYR A 59 13.47 3.70 0.13
C TYR A 59 12.08 3.43 -0.43
N ILE A 60 11.89 3.60 -1.74
CA ILE A 60 10.59 3.49 -2.41
C ILE A 60 10.01 2.08 -2.29
N PHE A 61 10.79 1.06 -2.60
CA PHE A 61 10.29 -0.33 -2.60
C PHE A 61 10.09 -0.89 -1.19
N SER A 62 10.50 -0.18 -0.14
CA SER A 62 10.19 -0.51 1.25
C SER A 62 8.88 0.11 1.76
N ARG A 63 8.23 0.98 0.97
CA ARG A 63 7.01 1.70 1.39
C ARG A 63 5.83 0.74 1.43
N LEU A 64 4.98 0.88 2.46
CA LEU A 64 3.81 0.03 2.68
C LEU A 64 2.89 -0.04 1.45
N SER A 65 2.73 1.07 0.74
CA SER A 65 1.98 1.17 -0.51
C SER A 65 2.51 0.23 -1.60
N ILE A 66 3.83 0.16 -1.78
CA ILE A 66 4.48 -0.73 -2.74
C ILE A 66 4.43 -2.18 -2.26
N VAL A 67 4.62 -2.42 -0.96
CA VAL A 67 4.42 -3.76 -0.36
C VAL A 67 2.98 -4.25 -0.55
N GLY A 68 1.99 -3.35 -0.49
CA GLY A 68 0.60 -3.67 -0.77
C GLY A 68 0.39 -4.17 -2.21
N LEU A 69 1.04 -3.52 -3.19
CA LEU A 69 0.99 -3.92 -4.59
C LEU A 69 1.79 -5.20 -4.88
N GLU A 70 2.94 -5.37 -4.22
CA GLU A 70 3.70 -6.63 -4.26
C GLU A 70 2.81 -7.81 -3.83
N ARG A 71 2.07 -7.65 -2.72
CA ARG A 71 1.12 -8.67 -2.25
C ARG A 71 0.02 -8.93 -3.26
N GLN A 72 -0.55 -7.88 -3.84
CA GLN A 72 -1.56 -7.99 -4.89
C GLN A 72 -1.05 -8.82 -6.08
N LEU A 73 0.20 -8.64 -6.50
CA LEU A 73 0.84 -9.45 -7.55
C LEU A 73 0.93 -10.93 -7.13
N PHE A 74 1.39 -11.21 -5.91
CA PHE A 74 1.50 -12.58 -5.40
C PHE A 74 0.14 -13.27 -5.16
N ASP A 75 -0.92 -12.49 -4.94
CA ASP A 75 -2.30 -12.98 -4.82
C ASP A 75 -2.98 -13.18 -6.18
N GLU A 76 -2.23 -13.05 -7.28
CA GLU A 76 -2.67 -13.21 -8.66
C GLU A 76 -3.80 -12.25 -9.07
N ASN A 77 -3.89 -11.09 -8.42
CA ASN A 77 -4.88 -10.07 -8.73
C ASN A 77 -4.27 -8.98 -9.63
N TYR A 78 -4.38 -9.14 -10.95
CA TYR A 78 -3.73 -8.25 -11.91
C TYR A 78 -4.60 -7.09 -12.39
N ASP A 79 -5.78 -6.89 -11.81
CA ASP A 79 -6.68 -5.82 -12.28
C ASP A 79 -6.03 -4.44 -12.14
N ASN A 80 -5.92 -3.74 -13.28
CA ASN A 80 -5.28 -2.43 -13.42
C ASN A 80 -3.88 -2.34 -12.78
N ILE A 81 -3.14 -3.45 -12.68
CA ILE A 81 -1.94 -3.51 -11.84
C ILE A 81 -0.85 -2.53 -12.30
N HIS A 82 -0.61 -2.38 -13.61
CA HIS A 82 0.33 -1.38 -14.13
C HIS A 82 -0.07 0.04 -13.74
N ARG A 83 -1.34 0.41 -13.92
CA ARG A 83 -1.86 1.74 -13.58
C ARG A 83 -1.70 2.00 -12.08
N ASN A 84 -2.11 1.05 -11.25
CA ASN A 84 -2.05 1.16 -9.80
C ASN A 84 -0.60 1.28 -9.31
N PHE A 85 0.31 0.51 -9.92
CA PHE A 85 1.72 0.53 -9.60
C PHE A 85 2.37 1.87 -9.97
N VAL A 86 2.14 2.36 -11.19
CA VAL A 86 2.69 3.63 -11.66
C VAL A 86 2.20 4.80 -10.81
N LEU A 87 0.90 4.87 -10.49
CA LEU A 87 0.36 5.96 -9.67
C LEU A 87 0.88 5.92 -8.24
N THR A 88 0.98 4.72 -7.66
CA THR A 88 1.53 4.55 -6.30
C THR A 88 3.01 4.93 -6.25
N LEU A 89 3.78 4.47 -7.23
CA LEU A 89 5.19 4.79 -7.38
C LEU A 89 5.40 6.30 -7.56
N ALA A 90 4.56 6.96 -8.34
CA ALA A 90 4.62 8.41 -8.52
C ALA A 90 4.46 9.17 -7.20
N VAL A 91 3.52 8.77 -6.35
CA VAL A 91 3.35 9.40 -5.03
C VAL A 91 4.56 9.18 -4.12
N GLU A 92 5.22 8.02 -4.16
CA GLU A 92 6.48 7.82 -3.41
C GLU A 92 7.63 8.67 -3.96
N LEU A 93 7.71 8.82 -5.28
CA LEU A 93 8.74 9.59 -5.96
C LEU A 93 8.61 11.11 -5.77
N CYS A 94 7.41 11.62 -5.40
CA CYS A 94 7.22 13.03 -5.06
C CYS A 94 8.18 13.52 -3.96
N LYS A 95 8.61 12.62 -3.04
CA LYS A 95 9.60 12.97 -2.01
C LYS A 95 10.95 13.41 -2.58
N PHE A 96 11.27 12.96 -3.79
CA PHE A 96 12.54 13.23 -4.47
C PHE A 96 12.37 14.15 -5.68
N ASP A 97 11.17 14.70 -5.89
CA ASP A 97 10.81 15.48 -7.09
C ASP A 97 11.11 14.74 -8.41
N LYS A 98 10.92 13.41 -8.39
CA LYS A 98 11.30 12.48 -9.45
C LYS A 98 10.10 11.78 -10.10
N GLU A 99 8.88 12.15 -9.73
CA GLU A 99 7.67 11.46 -10.17
C GLU A 99 7.44 11.56 -11.68
N LYS A 100 7.81 12.69 -12.30
CA LYS A 100 7.55 12.93 -13.73
C LYS A 100 8.52 12.18 -14.63
N ASP A 101 9.72 11.94 -14.14
CA ASP A 101 10.82 11.38 -14.94
C ASP A 101 10.80 9.85 -14.93
N PHE A 102 10.43 9.24 -13.79
CA PHE A 102 10.68 7.81 -13.58
C PHE A 102 9.44 6.95 -13.32
N SER A 103 8.31 7.51 -12.89
CA SER A 103 7.21 6.68 -12.39
C SER A 103 6.62 5.74 -13.44
N ILE A 104 6.46 6.21 -14.67
CA ILE A 104 5.88 5.42 -15.75
C ILE A 104 6.87 4.33 -16.18
N SER A 105 8.10 4.70 -16.53
CA SER A 105 9.11 3.77 -17.03
C SER A 105 9.48 2.72 -15.99
N LEU A 106 9.79 3.13 -14.76
CA LEU A 106 10.15 2.22 -13.68
C LEU A 106 8.95 1.37 -13.24
N GLY A 107 7.76 1.97 -13.14
CA GLY A 107 6.56 1.25 -12.71
C GLY A 107 6.17 0.14 -13.68
N ILE A 108 6.18 0.43 -14.98
CA ILE A 108 5.95 -0.57 -16.03
C ILE A 108 7.05 -1.64 -16.00
N ALA A 109 8.32 -1.24 -15.95
CA ALA A 109 9.44 -2.18 -15.96
C ALA A 109 9.40 -3.18 -14.79
N VAL A 110 9.03 -2.73 -13.59
CA VAL A 110 8.89 -3.61 -12.42
C VAL A 110 7.77 -4.62 -12.63
N VAL A 111 6.59 -4.17 -13.06
CA VAL A 111 5.43 -5.05 -13.27
C VAL A 111 5.71 -6.04 -14.40
N ASP A 112 6.22 -5.58 -15.54
CA ASP A 112 6.57 -6.44 -16.68
C ASP A 112 7.61 -7.49 -16.29
N LYS A 113 8.67 -7.10 -15.58
CA LYS A 113 9.68 -8.06 -15.11
C LYS A 113 9.10 -9.11 -14.16
N TRP A 114 8.17 -8.70 -13.29
CA TRP A 114 7.47 -9.64 -12.43
C TRP A 114 6.63 -10.64 -13.24
N LEU A 115 5.86 -10.15 -14.22
CA LEU A 115 5.02 -10.98 -15.09
C LEU A 115 5.87 -11.95 -15.94
N GLU A 116 6.95 -11.45 -16.57
CA GLU A 116 7.89 -12.25 -17.35
C GLU A 116 8.48 -13.41 -16.55
N LYS A 117 8.97 -13.14 -15.33
CA LYS A 117 9.56 -14.18 -14.48
C LYS A 117 8.53 -15.21 -14.02
N ASN A 118 7.26 -14.82 -13.92
CA ASN A 118 6.13 -15.72 -13.64
C ASN A 118 5.54 -16.36 -14.91
N LYS A 119 6.11 -16.12 -16.10
CA LYS A 119 5.65 -16.64 -17.40
C LYS A 119 4.21 -16.21 -17.73
N LEU A 120 3.82 -15.03 -17.26
CA LEU A 120 2.53 -14.41 -17.55
C LEU A 120 2.67 -13.45 -18.75
N PRO A 121 1.60 -13.22 -19.52
CA PRO A 121 1.61 -12.22 -20.58
C PRO A 121 1.88 -10.82 -20.01
N THR A 122 2.78 -10.07 -20.66
CA THR A 122 3.08 -8.66 -20.33
C THR A 122 2.15 -7.68 -21.04
N ASP A 123 1.41 -8.15 -22.05
CA ASP A 123 0.44 -7.37 -22.81
C ASP A 123 -0.87 -7.25 -22.01
N CYS A 124 -0.78 -6.57 -20.87
CA CYS A 124 -1.94 -6.19 -20.07
C CYS A 124 -2.36 -4.80 -20.55
N ASP A 125 -3.33 -4.71 -21.47
CA ASP A 125 -3.91 -3.48 -22.04
C ASP A 125 -4.60 -2.53 -21.01
N GLY A 126 -4.25 -2.63 -19.73
CA GLY A 126 -4.94 -1.96 -18.62
C GLY A 126 -4.49 -0.52 -18.34
N TYR A 127 -3.62 0.09 -19.14
CA TYR A 127 -3.12 1.44 -18.87
C TYR A 127 -2.92 2.31 -20.12
N ASN A 128 -3.20 3.60 -19.97
CA ASN A 128 -2.97 4.60 -21.01
C ASN A 128 -1.80 5.52 -20.60
N VAL A 129 -0.70 5.45 -21.33
CA VAL A 129 0.52 6.23 -21.04
C VAL A 129 0.26 7.74 -21.07
N GLU A 130 -0.57 8.24 -21.98
CA GLU A 130 -0.88 9.67 -22.07
C GLU A 130 -1.79 10.12 -20.92
N GLU A 131 -2.72 9.27 -20.48
CA GLU A 131 -3.49 9.51 -19.24
C GLU A 131 -2.57 9.60 -18.03
N LEU A 132 -1.65 8.62 -17.88
CA LEU A 132 -0.69 8.58 -16.78
C LEU A 132 0.21 9.82 -16.77
N LYS A 133 0.76 10.22 -17.93
CA LYS A 133 1.56 11.46 -18.05
C LYS A 133 0.78 12.68 -17.61
N ARG A 134 -0.48 12.80 -18.04
CA ARG A 134 -1.36 13.92 -17.66
C ARG A 134 -1.56 13.96 -16.15
N ILE A 135 -1.92 12.83 -15.54
CA ILE A 135 -2.15 12.72 -14.09
C ILE A 135 -0.88 13.05 -13.30
N ILE A 136 0.27 12.50 -13.68
CA ILE A 136 1.54 12.66 -12.94
C ILE A 136 2.12 14.07 -13.09
N SER A 137 1.73 14.80 -14.13
CA SER A 137 2.21 16.17 -14.36
C SER A 137 1.69 17.17 -13.32
N ASP A 138 0.59 16.86 -12.65
CA ASP A 138 -0.07 17.66 -11.62
C ASP A 138 -0.19 16.86 -10.32
N ARG A 139 0.44 17.32 -9.22
CA ARG A 139 0.45 16.55 -7.96
C ARG A 139 -0.92 16.47 -7.31
N GLU A 140 -1.75 17.49 -7.47
CA GLU A 140 -3.12 17.46 -6.94
C GLU A 140 -3.96 16.43 -7.71
N GLU A 141 -3.83 16.37 -9.04
CA GLU A 141 -4.47 15.32 -9.84
C GLU A 141 -3.94 13.92 -9.48
N LEU A 142 -2.62 13.79 -9.28
CA LEU A 142 -1.98 12.56 -8.84
C LEU A 142 -2.52 12.09 -7.48
N TYR A 143 -2.57 12.96 -6.46
CA TYR A 143 -3.09 12.60 -5.13
C TYR A 143 -4.55 12.16 -5.20
N ARG A 144 -5.39 12.87 -5.97
CA ARG A 144 -6.79 12.47 -6.19
C ARG A 144 -6.89 11.06 -6.79
N ASN A 145 -6.10 10.78 -7.83
CA ASN A 145 -6.09 9.47 -8.49
C ASN A 145 -5.53 8.37 -7.58
N TYR A 146 -4.51 8.68 -6.79
CA TYR A 146 -3.92 7.76 -5.83
C TYR A 146 -4.93 7.32 -4.75
N PHE A 147 -5.62 8.27 -4.10
CA PHE A 147 -6.60 7.89 -3.08
C PHE A 147 -7.82 7.18 -3.68
N LYS A 148 -8.17 7.45 -4.93
CA LYS A 148 -9.22 6.70 -5.64
C LYS A 148 -8.88 5.23 -5.87
N LEU A 149 -7.61 4.81 -5.76
CA LEU A 149 -7.23 3.40 -5.78
C LEU A 149 -7.84 2.61 -4.60
N PHE A 150 -8.21 3.30 -3.51
CA PHE A 150 -8.80 2.70 -2.32
C PHE A 150 -10.33 2.79 -2.29
N GLU A 151 -10.97 3.33 -3.34
CA GLU A 151 -12.43 3.47 -3.42
C GLU A 151 -13.11 2.10 -3.48
N GLU A 152 -14.02 1.84 -2.55
CA GLU A 152 -14.95 0.72 -2.59
C GLU A 152 -16.31 1.17 -3.11
N LYS A 153 -16.79 0.55 -4.20
CA LYS A 153 -18.10 0.85 -4.83
C LYS A 153 -19.27 0.85 -3.83
N ASN A 154 -19.21 -0.01 -2.82
CA ASN A 154 -20.23 -0.13 -1.77
C ASN A 154 -19.64 0.21 -0.39
N GLY A 155 -18.66 1.12 -0.32
CA GLY A 155 -18.10 1.62 0.92
C GLY A 155 -19.18 2.28 1.78
N THR A 156 -19.21 1.94 3.06
CA THR A 156 -20.19 2.44 4.03
C THR A 156 -19.76 3.74 4.70
N ASP A 157 -18.47 4.05 4.63
CA ASP A 157 -17.85 5.20 5.26
C ASP A 157 -17.27 6.11 4.17
N THR A 158 -17.55 7.42 4.25
CA THR A 158 -16.90 8.40 3.36
C THR A 158 -15.74 9.06 4.11
N ILE A 159 -14.53 8.91 3.58
CA ILE A 159 -13.34 9.61 4.07
C ILE A 159 -13.01 10.74 3.12
N ARG A 160 -12.83 11.93 3.68
CA ARG A 160 -12.24 13.09 3.05
C ARG A 160 -10.75 13.12 3.36
N ILE A 161 -9.94 13.17 2.32
CA ILE A 161 -8.48 13.28 2.44
C ILE A 161 -8.06 14.66 1.95
N PHE A 162 -7.41 15.44 2.80
CA PHE A 162 -6.81 16.72 2.47
C PHE A 162 -5.35 16.54 2.10
N TYR A 163 -4.90 17.30 1.11
CA TYR A 163 -3.53 17.24 0.59
C TYR A 163 -2.97 18.64 0.29
N PRO A 164 -1.64 18.79 0.13
CA PRO A 164 -1.01 20.06 -0.26
C PRO A 164 -1.34 20.48 -1.69
N LYS A 165 -1.44 21.79 -1.93
CA LYS A 165 -1.49 22.34 -3.31
C LYS A 165 -0.16 22.11 -4.03
N ASN A 166 -0.18 22.20 -5.36
CA ASN A 166 1.03 22.19 -6.16
C ASN A 166 2.04 23.26 -5.67
N GLY A 167 3.26 22.81 -5.31
CA GLY A 167 4.33 23.67 -4.80
C GLY A 167 4.28 23.95 -3.29
N GLU A 168 3.28 23.46 -2.57
CA GLU A 168 3.18 23.58 -1.11
C GLU A 168 3.65 22.32 -0.40
N SER A 169 4.21 22.48 0.80
CA SER A 169 4.61 21.40 1.70
C SER A 169 3.71 21.27 2.93
N TRP A 170 2.67 22.11 3.04
CA TRP A 170 1.69 22.11 4.10
C TRP A 170 0.28 21.81 3.56
N ILE A 171 -0.60 21.33 4.43
CA ILE A 171 -1.96 20.93 4.08
C ILE A 171 -2.87 22.15 3.99
N ARG A 172 -3.81 22.13 3.03
CA ARG A 172 -4.90 23.10 2.92
C ARG A 172 -6.22 22.40 3.22
N TRP A 173 -6.92 22.84 4.26
CA TRP A 173 -8.27 22.37 4.60
C TRP A 173 -9.35 23.08 3.77
N GLU A 174 -9.17 23.06 2.45
CA GLU A 174 -10.12 23.62 1.47
C GLU A 174 -10.74 22.47 0.66
N ASP A 175 -12.02 22.58 0.28
CA ASP A 175 -12.72 21.51 -0.47
C ASP A 175 -12.02 21.17 -1.80
N ASN A 176 -11.46 22.17 -2.49
CA ASN A 176 -10.69 22.01 -3.73
C ASN A 176 -9.32 21.34 -3.53
N CYS A 177 -8.84 21.20 -2.29
CA CYS A 177 -7.63 20.48 -1.91
C CYS A 177 -7.94 19.22 -1.12
N SER A 178 -9.08 18.61 -1.46
CA SER A 178 -9.52 17.38 -0.85
C SER A 178 -10.11 16.41 -1.87
N VAL A 179 -10.07 15.13 -1.54
CA VAL A 179 -10.75 14.06 -2.27
C VAL A 179 -11.60 13.26 -1.30
N ASP A 180 -12.86 13.05 -1.67
CA ASP A 180 -13.77 12.16 -0.95
C ASP A 180 -13.75 10.78 -1.60
N ILE A 181 -13.54 9.75 -0.80
CA ILE A 181 -13.66 8.35 -1.22
C ILE A 181 -14.58 7.57 -0.29
N ASN A 182 -15.29 6.58 -0.82
CA ASN A 182 -16.03 5.63 -0.02
C ASN A 182 -15.18 4.40 0.25
N VAL A 183 -15.18 3.95 1.50
CA VAL A 183 -14.42 2.79 1.98
C VAL A 183 -15.25 2.00 2.98
N ASN A 184 -14.76 0.82 3.35
CA ASN A 184 -15.33 0.06 4.46
C ASN A 184 -14.33 -0.03 5.61
N LEU A 185 -14.45 0.88 6.59
CA LEU A 185 -13.52 0.91 7.73
C LEU A 185 -13.58 -0.36 8.60
N SER A 186 -14.71 -1.07 8.59
CA SER A 186 -14.87 -2.31 9.37
C SER A 186 -14.02 -3.47 8.84
N LYS A 187 -13.67 -3.45 7.54
CA LYS A 187 -12.76 -4.43 6.91
C LYS A 187 -11.29 -4.06 7.03
N GLY A 188 -11.00 -2.81 7.41
CA GLY A 188 -9.66 -2.22 7.28
C GLY A 188 -9.27 -1.94 5.82
N LEU A 189 -8.29 -1.07 5.66
CA LEU A 189 -7.81 -0.62 4.34
C LEU A 189 -6.56 -1.39 3.92
N SER A 190 -6.30 -1.41 2.61
CA SER A 190 -5.02 -1.91 2.08
C SER A 190 -3.86 -1.01 2.50
N TYR A 191 -2.66 -1.59 2.50
CA TYR A 191 -1.44 -0.87 2.84
C TYR A 191 -1.18 0.33 1.94
N GLY A 192 -0.68 1.40 2.55
CA GLY A 192 -0.35 2.66 1.90
C GLY A 192 -1.45 3.72 1.95
N PHE A 193 -2.62 3.42 2.51
CA PHE A 193 -3.70 4.41 2.58
C PHE A 193 -3.34 5.61 3.46
N CYS A 194 -2.88 5.36 4.68
CA CYS A 194 -2.44 6.38 5.62
C CYS A 194 -1.01 6.84 5.30
N ARG A 195 -0.86 8.14 5.07
CA ARG A 195 0.37 8.76 4.59
C ARG A 195 0.69 10.03 5.35
N GLU A 196 1.98 10.23 5.55
CA GLU A 196 2.51 11.48 6.11
C GLU A 196 2.35 12.61 5.08
N GLY A 197 2.00 13.82 5.54
CA GLY A 197 1.71 14.97 4.67
C GLY A 197 0.25 15.05 4.18
N PHE A 198 -0.64 14.22 4.72
CA PHE A 198 -2.07 14.20 4.42
C PHE A 198 -2.90 14.21 5.70
N ASP A 199 -4.13 14.72 5.62
CA ASP A 199 -5.06 14.75 6.75
C ASP A 199 -6.38 14.05 6.37
N TYR A 200 -7.02 13.39 7.34
CA TYR A 200 -8.05 12.38 7.09
C TYR A 200 -9.27 12.63 7.98
N TYR A 201 -10.41 12.90 7.34
CA TYR A 201 -11.65 13.26 8.02
C TYR A 201 -12.72 12.24 7.62
N LYS A 202 -13.39 11.63 8.59
CA LYS A 202 -14.56 10.81 8.34
C LYS A 202 -15.80 11.69 8.31
N LYS A 203 -16.55 11.65 7.22
CA LYS A 203 -17.85 12.36 7.14
C LYS A 203 -18.90 11.64 7.98
N ILE A 204 -19.66 12.42 8.74
CA ILE A 204 -20.80 11.95 9.53
C ILE A 204 -22.08 12.61 9.00
N CYS A 205 -23.23 12.13 9.45
CA CYS A 205 -24.52 12.79 9.22
C CYS A 205 -24.48 14.26 9.63
N ASN A 206 -25.32 15.08 8.97
CA ASN A 206 -25.50 16.52 9.23
C ASN A 206 -24.28 17.41 8.90
N ASN A 207 -23.46 17.02 7.92
CA ASN A 207 -22.25 17.75 7.50
C ASN A 207 -21.21 17.92 8.61
N ASP A 208 -21.19 17.01 9.59
CA ASP A 208 -20.18 16.96 10.63
C ASP A 208 -19.04 16.00 10.23
N TYR A 209 -17.90 16.12 10.91
CA TYR A 209 -16.70 15.35 10.60
C TYR A 209 -16.00 14.88 11.87
N GLU A 210 -15.52 13.63 11.84
CA GLU A 210 -14.54 13.15 12.82
C GLU A 210 -13.14 13.23 12.22
N THR A 211 -12.17 13.64 13.02
CA THR A 211 -10.76 13.72 12.62
C THR A 211 -10.05 12.41 12.94
N LEU A 212 -9.08 12.01 12.10
CA LEU A 212 -8.27 10.83 12.35
C LEU A 212 -7.43 11.04 13.62
N LYS A 213 -7.63 10.18 14.61
CA LYS A 213 -6.86 10.17 15.85
C LYS A 213 -5.61 9.32 15.72
N CYS A 214 -5.75 8.12 15.18
CA CYS A 214 -4.64 7.21 14.94
C CYS A 214 -4.96 6.21 13.84
N ALA A 215 -3.90 5.70 13.23
CA ALA A 215 -3.93 4.56 12.34
C ALA A 215 -2.88 3.54 12.78
N TYR A 216 -3.17 2.25 12.62
CA TYR A 216 -2.25 1.17 12.96
C TYR A 216 -2.50 -0.04 12.06
N ILE A 217 -1.53 -0.95 11.99
CA ILE A 217 -1.65 -2.18 11.21
C ILE A 217 -2.15 -3.31 12.12
N GLU A 218 -3.22 -3.98 11.71
CA GLU A 218 -3.75 -5.17 12.39
C GLU A 218 -4.28 -6.14 11.32
N ASN A 219 -3.93 -7.43 11.45
CA ASN A 219 -4.32 -8.48 10.50
C ASN A 219 -4.09 -8.09 9.03
N GLU A 220 -2.92 -7.52 8.76
CA GLU A 220 -2.50 -7.09 7.42
C GLU A 220 -3.36 -6.00 6.76
N LYS A 221 -4.06 -5.22 7.59
CA LYS A 221 -4.89 -4.10 7.17
C LYS A 221 -4.53 -2.85 7.97
N GLU A 222 -4.71 -1.69 7.33
CA GLU A 222 -4.66 -0.41 8.02
C GLU A 222 -6.00 -0.15 8.70
N ILE A 223 -5.98 -0.01 10.02
CA ILE A 223 -7.14 0.28 10.84
C ILE A 223 -7.09 1.73 11.28
N LEU A 224 -8.16 2.47 10.99
CA LEU A 224 -8.27 3.89 11.30
C LEU A 224 -9.24 4.12 12.45
N ARG A 225 -8.86 4.99 13.39
CA ARG A 225 -9.70 5.41 14.51
C ARG A 225 -9.92 6.91 14.44
N PHE A 226 -11.19 7.29 14.38
CA PHE A 226 -11.64 8.67 14.24
C PHE A 226 -12.25 9.16 15.57
N ASN A 227 -12.16 10.47 15.82
CA ASN A 227 -12.66 11.13 17.03
C ASN A 227 -13.46 12.39 16.68
N GLY A 228 -14.57 12.62 17.41
CA GLY A 228 -15.47 13.76 17.17
C GLY A 228 -15.03 15.08 17.79
N PHE A 229 -13.75 15.22 18.15
CA PHE A 229 -13.22 16.47 18.69
C PHE A 229 -12.56 17.25 17.56
N SER A 230 -13.08 18.45 17.29
CA SER A 230 -12.46 19.43 16.40
C SER A 230 -11.03 19.70 16.85
N CYS A 231 -10.11 19.80 15.89
CA CYS A 231 -8.68 20.03 16.08
C CYS A 231 -8.40 21.07 17.18
N ASN A 232 -7.86 20.62 18.32
CA ASN A 232 -7.06 21.50 19.16
C ASN A 232 -5.64 21.53 18.56
N GLU A 233 -5.02 22.70 18.59
CA GLU A 233 -3.73 23.04 17.94
C GLU A 233 -2.52 22.18 18.37
N ASP A 234 -2.70 21.24 19.30
CA ASP A 234 -1.64 20.42 19.90
C ASP A 234 -1.77 18.91 19.66
N ASN A 235 -2.62 18.47 18.73
CA ASN A 235 -2.74 17.04 18.43
C ASN A 235 -1.51 16.53 17.66
N THR A 236 -0.49 16.15 18.42
CA THR A 236 0.66 15.38 17.95
C THR A 236 0.15 14.09 17.32
N ILE A 237 0.35 13.95 16.01
CA ILE A 237 0.10 12.70 15.27
C ILE A 237 1.01 11.64 15.89
N ILE A 238 0.44 10.72 16.67
CA ILE A 238 1.19 9.59 17.20
C ILE A 238 1.16 8.49 16.14
N TRP A 239 2.19 8.47 15.32
CA TRP A 239 2.63 7.28 14.60
C TRP A 239 3.25 6.32 15.62
N ILE A 240 2.64 5.15 15.84
CA ILE A 240 3.32 4.04 16.50
C ILE A 240 4.06 3.25 15.42
N ARG A 241 5.40 3.24 15.54
CA ARG A 241 6.30 2.35 14.81
C ARG A 241 6.20 0.93 15.32
#